data_AF-A0A933M156-F1
#
_entry.id   AF-A0A933M156-F1
#
_cell.length_a   1.000
_cell.length_b   1.000
_cell.length_c   1.000
_cell.angle_alpha   90.00
_cell.angle_beta   90.00
_cell.angle_gamma   90.00
#
_symmetry.space_group_name_H-M   'P 1'
#
loop_
_entity.id
_entity.type
_entity.pdbx_description
1 polymer ?
#
loop_
_entity_poly.entity_id
_entity_poly.type
_entity_poly.pdbx_seq_one_letter_code
_entity_poly.pdbx_strand_id
1 'polypeptide(L)'
;GTALDKDGNRRWFGIKTPPDVDSNSMILSLNWIPLGGFVRPAGEDDPSVTNGLSASPKRVRFTVLAAGPAANLIVSWIILILIFSTGFPEPTNRIRIDVVVDPSPAKSAGLLPGDVVLTANGESVDVQNGKLSTIIRASLGQPVSLKVERNKEILNISVLPRTEWPEGQGPTGIVLGAETRTATYSLPQAMWSSVQVIGIQMRETLMLPARVVAGQLKASEVRFVSPVGVKTISDEVVRRSIKNQTATDVLQFAAILSIALALTNLLPLPALDGGRILFVLIEAVRGKRLAPEREGMVHLMGMFALLTLMVVMVINDVINPVVVR
;
A
#
# COMPACT_ATOMS: atom_id res chain seq x y z
N GLY A 1 27.60 -1.63 25.68
CA GLY A 1 29.01 -1.49 26.09
C GLY A 1 29.90 -1.99 24.98
N THR A 2 31.05 -1.37 24.78
CA THR A 2 32.01 -1.70 23.70
C THR A 2 33.10 -2.62 24.23
N ALA A 3 33.32 -3.77 23.59
CA ALA A 3 34.60 -4.48 23.64
C ALA A 3 35.40 -4.14 22.38
N LEU A 4 36.70 -3.96 22.54
CA LEU A 4 37.65 -3.68 21.46
C LEU A 4 38.13 -5.00 20.86
N ASP A 5 38.33 -5.03 19.55
CA ASP A 5 39.05 -6.14 18.91
C ASP A 5 40.58 -6.05 19.15
N LYS A 6 41.31 -7.00 18.58
CA LYS A 6 42.77 -7.16 18.76
C LYS A 6 43.58 -5.97 18.23
N ASP A 7 42.96 -5.14 17.38
CA ASP A 7 43.52 -3.95 16.77
C ASP A 7 42.98 -2.65 17.42
N GLY A 8 42.18 -2.76 18.49
CA GLY A 8 41.67 -1.62 19.24
C GLY A 8 40.39 -0.99 18.68
N ASN A 9 39.67 -1.66 17.77
CA ASN A 9 38.45 -1.12 17.16
C ASN A 9 37.19 -1.59 17.89
N ARG A 10 36.22 -0.69 18.07
CA ARG A 10 34.94 -0.97 18.75
C ARG A 10 34.04 -1.82 17.85
N ARG A 11 33.82 -3.09 18.20
CA ARG A 11 32.78 -3.93 17.56
C ARG A 11 31.57 -4.11 18.47
N TRP A 12 30.38 -4.01 17.89
CA TRP A 12 29.10 -4.35 18.55
C TRP A 12 28.60 -5.70 18.00
N PHE A 13 28.07 -6.52 18.89
CA PHE A 13 27.62 -7.91 18.71
C PHE A 13 27.16 -8.28 17.29
N GLY A 14 27.83 -9.27 16.66
CA GLY A 14 27.59 -9.70 15.29
C GLY A 14 27.01 -11.11 15.20
N ILE A 15 25.90 -11.24 14.47
CA ILE A 15 25.47 -12.46 13.78
C ILE A 15 26.57 -12.80 12.76
N LYS A 16 26.99 -14.06 12.69
CA LYS A 16 28.00 -14.54 11.72
C LYS A 16 27.53 -14.28 10.28
N THR A 17 28.34 -13.56 9.51
CA THR A 17 28.17 -13.42 8.06
C THR A 17 28.50 -14.74 7.33
N PRO A 18 27.82 -15.06 6.21
CA PRO A 18 28.14 -16.22 5.37
C PRO A 18 29.60 -16.19 4.87
N PRO A 19 30.21 -17.36 4.62
CA PRO A 19 31.66 -17.51 4.41
C PRO A 19 32.24 -16.84 3.14
N ASP A 20 31.41 -16.42 2.19
CA ASP A 20 31.86 -15.88 0.89
C ASP A 20 31.81 -14.34 0.78
N VAL A 21 31.50 -13.64 1.88
CA VAL A 21 31.54 -12.16 1.91
C VAL A 21 32.79 -11.74 2.67
N ASP A 22 33.70 -11.03 2.00
CA ASP A 22 34.89 -10.45 2.62
C ASP A 22 34.46 -9.43 3.70
N SER A 23 34.39 -9.92 4.93
CA SER A 23 33.80 -9.26 6.11
C SER A 23 34.52 -7.97 6.54
N ASN A 24 35.60 -7.61 5.87
CA ASN A 24 36.34 -6.36 6.06
C ASN A 24 35.77 -5.16 5.30
N SER A 25 34.83 -5.37 4.35
CA SER A 25 34.31 -4.30 3.48
C SER A 25 32.96 -3.71 3.89
N MET A 26 32.16 -4.42 4.70
CA MET A 26 30.81 -4.00 5.10
C MET A 26 30.72 -3.83 6.62
N ILE A 27 30.45 -2.60 7.06
CA ILE A 27 30.26 -2.27 8.47
C ILE A 27 28.78 -2.35 8.81
N LEU A 28 28.41 -3.28 9.69
CA LEU A 28 27.08 -3.34 10.27
C LEU A 28 26.99 -2.40 11.47
N SER A 29 25.95 -1.57 11.50
CA SER A 29 25.67 -0.67 12.62
C SER A 29 24.22 -0.78 13.06
N LEU A 30 23.99 -0.66 14.36
CA LEU A 30 22.64 -0.57 14.93
C LEU A 30 22.33 0.89 15.20
N ASN A 31 21.29 1.40 14.56
CA ASN A 31 20.85 2.78 14.74
C ASN A 31 19.87 2.87 15.91
N TRP A 32 19.96 3.97 16.66
CA TRP A 32 19.07 4.23 17.81
C TRP A 32 17.64 4.54 17.36
N ILE A 33 17.48 5.08 16.15
CA ILE A 33 16.17 5.38 15.59
C ILE A 33 15.73 4.19 14.72
N PRO A 34 14.65 3.47 15.07
CA PRO A 34 14.21 2.27 14.36
C PRO A 34 13.41 2.61 13.09
N LEU A 35 13.96 3.46 12.21
CA LEU A 35 13.34 3.87 10.93
C LEU A 35 13.65 2.90 9.77
N GLY A 36 14.03 1.66 10.10
CA GLY A 36 14.39 0.63 9.12
C GLY A 36 15.90 0.48 8.94
N GLY A 37 16.27 -0.49 8.09
CA GLY A 37 17.65 -0.72 7.68
C GLY A 37 17.97 0.04 6.41
N PHE A 38 19.18 0.59 6.31
CA PHE A 38 19.68 1.19 5.08
C PHE A 38 21.12 0.71 4.83
N VAL A 39 21.50 0.70 3.55
CA VAL A 39 22.87 0.52 3.13
C VAL A 39 23.43 1.91 2.87
N ARG A 40 24.60 2.21 3.44
CA ARG A 40 25.33 3.45 3.16
C ARG A 40 26.54 3.15 2.29
N PRO A 41 26.47 3.38 0.97
CA PRO A 41 27.61 3.20 0.09
C PRO A 41 28.80 4.09 0.49
N ALA A 42 30.02 3.56 0.38
CA ALA A 42 31.22 4.35 0.60
C ALA A 42 31.25 5.55 -0.38
N GLY A 43 31.59 6.74 0.10
CA GLY A 43 31.63 7.95 -0.72
C GLY A 43 30.30 8.34 -1.36
N GLU A 44 29.15 7.97 -0.76
CA GLU A 44 27.83 8.39 -1.23
C GLU A 44 27.71 9.93 -1.28
N ASP A 45 28.10 10.61 -0.20
CA ASP A 45 28.03 12.08 -0.07
C ASP A 45 29.38 12.79 -0.20
N ASP A 46 30.47 12.02 -0.35
CA ASP A 46 31.82 12.54 -0.39
C ASP A 46 32.53 12.10 -1.70
N PRO A 47 32.75 13.03 -2.65
CA PRO A 47 33.42 12.74 -3.90
C PRO A 47 34.93 12.49 -3.74
N SER A 48 35.53 12.84 -2.59
CA SER A 48 36.96 12.66 -2.33
C SER A 48 37.33 11.21 -1.98
N VAL A 49 36.34 10.38 -1.66
CA VAL A 49 36.53 8.96 -1.38
C VAL A 49 36.84 8.21 -2.68
N THR A 50 38.09 7.77 -2.83
CA THR A 50 38.54 6.93 -3.94
C THR A 50 37.71 5.65 -4.02
N ASN A 51 37.26 5.28 -5.22
CA ASN A 51 36.31 4.17 -5.46
C ASN A 51 34.95 4.31 -4.74
N GLY A 52 34.60 5.52 -4.28
CA GLY A 52 33.29 5.80 -3.71
C GLY A 52 32.17 5.87 -4.76
N LEU A 53 30.93 5.72 -4.32
CA LEU A 53 29.74 5.80 -5.17
C LEU A 53 29.68 7.13 -5.90
N SER A 54 29.95 8.26 -5.23
CA SER A 54 29.99 9.58 -5.87
C SER A 54 31.00 9.68 -7.02
N ALA A 55 32.15 9.01 -6.90
CA ALA A 55 33.21 9.01 -7.91
C ALA A 55 32.97 7.99 -9.05
N SER A 56 31.97 7.12 -8.89
CA SER A 56 31.67 6.07 -9.85
C SER A 56 30.96 6.58 -11.12
N PRO A 57 31.04 5.85 -12.25
CA PRO A 57 30.34 6.21 -13.48
C PRO A 57 28.83 6.37 -13.28
N LYS A 58 28.20 7.24 -14.09
CA LYS A 58 26.75 7.53 -14.05
C LYS A 58 25.87 6.28 -14.01
N ARG A 59 26.22 5.27 -14.82
CA ARG A 59 25.49 3.98 -14.89
C ARG A 59 25.57 3.20 -13.59
N VAL A 60 26.75 3.15 -12.96
CA VAL A 60 26.95 2.46 -11.67
C VAL A 60 26.13 3.14 -10.58
N ARG A 61 26.20 4.48 -10.50
CA ARG A 61 25.39 5.25 -9.54
C ARG A 61 23.91 5.01 -9.73
N PHE A 62 23.42 5.09 -10.96
CA PHE A 62 22.03 4.81 -11.29
C PHE A 62 21.62 3.39 -10.86
N THR A 63 22.39 2.36 -11.21
CA THR A 63 22.07 0.97 -10.87
C THR A 63 22.04 0.75 -9.36
N VAL A 64 23.01 1.29 -8.62
CA VAL A 64 23.06 1.16 -7.15
C VAL A 64 21.86 1.84 -6.49
N LEU A 65 21.52 3.06 -6.93
CA LEU A 65 20.37 3.81 -6.39
C LEU A 65 19.03 3.16 -6.78
N ALA A 66 18.93 2.59 -7.98
CA ALA A 66 17.72 1.89 -8.42
C ALA A 66 17.54 0.51 -7.76
N ALA A 67 18.61 -0.08 -7.20
CA ALA A 67 18.57 -1.41 -6.60
C ALA A 67 17.64 -1.47 -5.38
N GLY A 68 17.58 -0.41 -4.57
CA GLY A 68 16.67 -0.32 -3.41
C GLY A 68 15.19 -0.47 -3.81
N PRO A 69 14.65 0.44 -4.63
CA PRO A 69 13.30 0.31 -5.15
C PRO A 69 13.04 -0.98 -5.94
N ALA A 70 14.01 -1.43 -6.74
CA ALA A 70 13.87 -2.66 -7.52
C ALA A 70 13.74 -3.90 -6.61
N ALA A 71 14.49 -3.98 -5.51
CA ALA A 71 14.37 -5.06 -4.54
C ALA A 71 12.96 -5.12 -3.93
N ASN A 72 12.37 -3.97 -3.61
CA ASN A 72 10.99 -3.90 -3.14
C ASN A 72 9.98 -4.38 -4.21
N LEU A 73 10.14 -3.96 -5.47
CA LEU A 73 9.28 -4.47 -6.55
C LEU A 73 9.41 -5.99 -6.74
N ILE A 74 10.63 -6.53 -6.64
CA ILE A 74 10.89 -7.98 -6.72
C ILE A 74 10.23 -8.72 -5.56
N VAL A 75 10.36 -8.21 -4.32
CA VAL A 75 9.71 -8.79 -3.14
C VAL A 75 8.20 -8.81 -3.32
N SER A 76 7.59 -7.69 -3.72
CA SER A 76 6.15 -7.65 -4.00
C SER A 76 5.76 -8.64 -5.10
N TRP A 77 6.55 -8.75 -6.17
CA TRP A 77 6.26 -9.62 -7.29
C TRP A 77 6.27 -11.09 -6.87
N ILE A 78 7.26 -11.51 -6.07
CA ILE A 78 7.34 -12.87 -5.51
C ILE A 78 6.14 -13.15 -4.60
N ILE A 79 5.78 -12.21 -3.73
CA ILE A 79 4.63 -12.37 -2.83
C ILE A 79 3.32 -12.51 -3.62
N LEU A 80 3.13 -11.70 -4.66
CA LEU A 80 1.93 -11.79 -5.51
C LEU A 80 1.89 -13.11 -6.28
N ILE A 81 3.02 -13.60 -6.80
CA ILE A 81 3.09 -14.93 -7.42
C ILE A 81 2.61 -16.01 -6.44
N LEU A 82 3.07 -15.95 -5.19
CA LEU A 82 2.65 -16.89 -4.15
C LEU A 82 1.13 -16.82 -3.95
N ILE A 83 0.57 -15.62 -3.77
CA ILE A 83 -0.88 -15.42 -3.56
C ILE A 83 -1.68 -15.98 -4.75
N PHE A 84 -1.32 -15.63 -5.99
CA PHE A 84 -1.99 -16.12 -7.19
C PHE A 84 -1.89 -17.64 -7.36
N SER A 85 -0.81 -18.25 -6.89
CA SER A 85 -0.60 -19.69 -6.97
C SER A 85 -1.38 -20.46 -5.89
N THR A 86 -1.51 -19.91 -4.68
CA THR A 86 -2.16 -20.59 -3.54
C THR A 86 -3.66 -20.30 -3.44
N GLY A 87 -4.16 -19.28 -4.12
CA GLY A 87 -5.57 -18.88 -4.11
C GLY A 87 -5.72 -17.38 -3.89
N PHE A 88 -6.01 -16.66 -4.97
CA PHE A 88 -6.30 -15.23 -4.96
C PHE A 88 -7.81 -14.98 -4.87
N PRO A 89 -8.28 -14.11 -3.96
CA PRO A 89 -9.68 -13.72 -3.89
C PRO A 89 -10.01 -12.80 -5.07
N GLU A 90 -10.54 -13.37 -6.14
CA GLU A 90 -10.93 -12.65 -7.34
C GLU A 90 -12.38 -12.14 -7.20
N PRO A 91 -12.64 -10.83 -7.36
CA PRO A 91 -14.00 -10.31 -7.34
C PRO A 91 -14.81 -10.86 -8.53
N THR A 92 -16.03 -11.30 -8.25
CA THR A 92 -17.03 -11.67 -9.25
C THR A 92 -17.88 -10.45 -9.61
N ASN A 93 -18.77 -10.57 -10.60
CA ASN A 93 -19.72 -9.51 -10.93
C ASN A 93 -20.92 -9.44 -9.95
N ARG A 94 -20.99 -10.31 -8.94
CA ARG A 94 -22.14 -10.37 -8.02
C ARG A 94 -21.97 -9.40 -6.86
N ILE A 95 -23.05 -8.69 -6.52
CA ILE A 95 -23.03 -7.70 -5.44
C ILE A 95 -23.20 -8.42 -4.11
N ARG A 96 -22.23 -8.29 -3.20
CA ARG A 96 -22.30 -8.81 -1.82
C ARG A 96 -22.50 -7.66 -0.84
N ILE A 97 -23.28 -7.89 0.21
CA ILE A 97 -23.38 -6.96 1.33
C ILE A 97 -22.21 -7.23 2.27
N ASP A 98 -21.28 -6.27 2.40
CA ASP A 98 -20.11 -6.41 3.27
C ASP A 98 -20.42 -5.95 4.70
N VAL A 99 -21.20 -4.88 4.85
CA VAL A 99 -21.60 -4.34 6.17
C VAL A 99 -23.08 -3.97 6.17
N VAL A 100 -23.76 -4.27 7.28
CA VAL A 100 -25.09 -3.76 7.59
C VAL A 100 -24.97 -2.93 8.87
N VAL A 101 -25.22 -1.62 8.76
CA VAL A 101 -25.12 -0.70 9.90
C VAL A 101 -26.30 -0.90 10.85
N ASP A 102 -26.06 -0.80 12.16
CA ASP A 102 -27.09 -0.86 13.19
C ASP A 102 -27.14 0.48 13.95
N PRO A 103 -28.29 1.18 14.03
CA PRO A 103 -29.58 0.86 13.42
C PRO A 103 -29.67 1.29 11.94
N SER A 104 -30.34 0.48 11.12
CA SER A 104 -30.65 0.82 9.72
C SER A 104 -31.89 0.09 9.18
N PRO A 105 -32.51 0.59 8.09
CA PRO A 105 -33.59 -0.13 7.42
C PRO A 105 -33.20 -1.52 6.95
N ALA A 106 -31.96 -1.71 6.49
CA ALA A 106 -31.47 -3.01 6.08
C ALA A 106 -31.42 -4.00 7.25
N LYS A 107 -30.97 -3.53 8.43
CA LYS A 107 -30.97 -4.33 9.66
C LYS A 107 -32.40 -4.72 10.06
N SER A 108 -33.33 -3.78 10.03
CA SER A 108 -34.75 -4.03 10.34
C SER A 108 -35.41 -4.98 9.33
N ALA A 109 -35.00 -4.93 8.06
CA ALA A 109 -35.46 -5.84 7.01
C ALA A 109 -34.83 -7.24 7.11
N GLY A 110 -33.85 -7.46 8.00
CA GLY A 110 -33.19 -8.75 8.19
C GLY A 110 -32.11 -9.05 7.15
N LEU A 111 -31.59 -8.04 6.45
CA LEU A 111 -30.37 -8.19 5.64
C LEU A 111 -29.16 -8.44 6.54
N LEU A 112 -28.26 -9.29 6.09
CA LEU A 112 -27.06 -9.68 6.82
C LEU A 112 -25.80 -9.49 5.96
N PRO A 113 -24.64 -9.21 6.58
CA PRO A 113 -23.36 -9.35 5.90
C PRO A 113 -23.22 -10.73 5.27
N GLY A 114 -22.75 -10.78 4.02
CA GLY A 114 -22.61 -12.00 3.23
C GLY A 114 -23.76 -12.27 2.26
N ASP A 115 -24.90 -11.58 2.38
CA ASP A 115 -26.00 -11.68 1.41
C ASP A 115 -25.54 -11.23 0.02
N VAL A 116 -25.89 -12.00 -1.02
CA VAL A 116 -25.60 -11.66 -2.42
C VAL A 116 -26.88 -11.19 -3.10
N VAL A 117 -26.91 -9.93 -3.53
CA VAL A 117 -28.09 -9.34 -4.16
C VAL A 117 -28.16 -9.75 -5.62
N LEU A 118 -29.24 -10.45 -6.00
CA LEU A 118 -29.48 -10.93 -7.36
C LEU A 118 -30.35 -9.95 -8.15
N THR A 119 -31.46 -9.50 -7.55
CA THR A 119 -32.40 -8.57 -8.19
C THR A 119 -32.91 -7.53 -7.22
N ALA A 120 -33.27 -6.36 -7.74
CA ALA A 120 -33.99 -5.31 -7.02
C ALA A 120 -35.23 -4.91 -7.83
N ASN A 121 -36.42 -4.95 -7.22
CA ASN A 121 -37.71 -4.72 -7.88
C ASN A 121 -37.90 -5.54 -9.17
N GLY A 122 -37.38 -6.78 -9.19
CA GLY A 122 -37.45 -7.67 -10.35
C GLY A 122 -36.37 -7.47 -11.41
N GLU A 123 -35.58 -6.41 -11.35
CA GLU A 123 -34.46 -6.17 -12.26
C GLU A 123 -33.17 -6.83 -11.76
N SER A 124 -32.43 -7.48 -12.67
CA SER A 124 -31.10 -8.03 -12.39
C SER A 124 -30.11 -6.92 -12.04
N VAL A 125 -29.34 -7.13 -10.98
CA VAL A 125 -28.32 -6.19 -10.50
C VAL A 125 -26.95 -6.86 -10.43
N ASP A 126 -25.91 -6.14 -10.81
CA ASP A 126 -24.53 -6.60 -10.77
C ASP A 126 -23.57 -5.41 -10.60
N VAL A 127 -22.30 -5.68 -10.29
CA VAL A 127 -21.30 -4.64 -9.98
C VAL A 127 -21.09 -3.71 -11.19
N GLN A 128 -21.09 -4.25 -12.41
CA GLN A 128 -20.83 -3.49 -13.63
C GLN A 128 -21.99 -2.58 -14.04
N ASN A 129 -23.23 -3.03 -13.86
CA ASN A 129 -24.40 -2.28 -14.30
C ASN A 129 -24.80 -1.15 -13.35
N GLY A 130 -24.32 -1.16 -12.10
CA GLY A 130 -24.57 -0.13 -11.09
C GLY A 130 -26.04 0.06 -10.68
N LYS A 131 -26.95 -0.77 -11.20
CA LYS A 131 -28.40 -0.58 -11.13
C LYS A 131 -28.95 -0.62 -9.71
N LEU A 132 -28.37 -1.43 -8.83
CA LEU A 132 -28.85 -1.55 -7.45
C LEU A 132 -28.90 -0.19 -6.76
N SER A 133 -27.83 0.60 -6.89
CA SER A 133 -27.75 1.93 -6.28
C SER A 133 -28.78 2.89 -6.88
N THR A 134 -29.00 2.83 -8.19
CA THR A 134 -30.00 3.62 -8.91
C THR A 134 -31.42 3.27 -8.47
N ILE A 135 -31.76 1.97 -8.38
CA ILE A 135 -33.09 1.50 -7.98
C ILE A 135 -33.40 1.90 -6.54
N ILE A 136 -32.44 1.75 -5.62
CA ILE A 136 -32.60 2.17 -4.22
C ILE A 136 -32.82 3.69 -4.12
N ARG A 137 -32.06 4.49 -4.88
CA ARG A 137 -32.20 5.96 -4.90
C ARG A 137 -33.47 6.43 -5.60
N ALA A 138 -34.01 5.67 -6.55
CA ALA A 138 -35.29 5.97 -7.18
C ALA A 138 -36.48 5.64 -6.27
N SER A 139 -36.28 4.76 -5.28
CA SER A 139 -37.32 4.22 -4.40
C SER A 139 -37.23 4.79 -2.97
N LEU A 140 -36.73 6.03 -2.80
CA LEU A 140 -36.65 6.64 -1.46
C LEU A 140 -38.05 6.78 -0.85
N GLY A 141 -38.21 6.32 0.37
CA GLY A 141 -39.51 6.30 1.06
C GLY A 141 -40.49 5.24 0.54
N GLN A 142 -40.09 4.37 -0.39
CA GLN A 142 -40.91 3.29 -0.94
C GLN A 142 -40.24 1.92 -0.76
N PRO A 143 -40.97 0.84 -0.46
CA PRO A 143 -40.37 -0.48 -0.30
C PRO A 143 -39.67 -0.95 -1.58
N VAL A 144 -38.45 -1.47 -1.43
CA VAL A 144 -37.69 -2.14 -2.49
C VAL A 144 -37.67 -3.63 -2.19
N SER A 145 -38.15 -4.44 -3.13
CA SER A 145 -38.08 -5.89 -3.04
C SER A 145 -36.73 -6.38 -3.55
N LEU A 146 -35.88 -6.84 -2.65
CA LEU A 146 -34.58 -7.43 -2.95
C LEU A 146 -34.70 -8.96 -2.97
N LYS A 147 -34.17 -9.58 -4.03
CA LYS A 147 -33.92 -11.02 -4.04
C LYS A 147 -32.46 -11.25 -3.71
N VAL A 148 -32.20 -11.89 -2.58
CA VAL A 148 -30.84 -12.15 -2.10
C VAL A 148 -30.59 -13.65 -2.02
N GLU A 149 -29.35 -14.06 -2.28
CA GLU A 149 -28.87 -15.40 -2.00
C GLU A 149 -28.12 -15.39 -0.67
N ARG A 150 -28.58 -16.23 0.26
CA ARG A 150 -27.97 -16.46 1.57
C ARG A 150 -27.78 -17.95 1.75
N ASN A 151 -26.55 -18.42 1.94
CA ASN A 151 -26.24 -19.85 2.08
C ASN A 151 -26.82 -20.73 0.95
N LYS A 152 -26.81 -20.23 -0.30
CA LYS A 152 -27.41 -20.86 -1.50
C LYS A 152 -28.94 -20.92 -1.52
N GLU A 153 -29.62 -20.35 -0.54
CA GLU A 153 -31.07 -20.18 -0.55
C GLU A 153 -31.44 -18.79 -1.06
N ILE A 154 -32.51 -18.71 -1.83
CA ILE A 154 -33.03 -17.45 -2.36
C ILE A 154 -34.09 -16.92 -1.40
N LEU A 155 -33.83 -15.73 -0.85
CA LEU A 155 -34.73 -15.01 0.04
C LEU A 155 -35.24 -13.74 -0.65
N ASN A 156 -36.53 -13.45 -0.49
CA ASN A 156 -37.10 -12.16 -0.89
C ASN A 156 -37.23 -11.29 0.36
N ILE A 157 -36.53 -10.16 0.38
CA ILE A 157 -36.48 -9.23 1.50
C ILE A 157 -36.97 -7.87 1.01
N SER A 158 -37.95 -7.30 1.71
CA SER A 158 -38.43 -5.95 1.45
C SER A 158 -37.72 -4.96 2.38
N VAL A 159 -37.02 -3.98 1.81
CA VAL A 159 -36.33 -2.93 2.56
C VAL A 159 -36.93 -1.57 2.22
N LEU A 160 -37.11 -0.69 3.22
CA LEU A 160 -37.63 0.66 3.03
C LEU A 160 -36.48 1.69 3.08
N PRO A 161 -35.97 2.20 1.95
CA PRO A 161 -34.90 3.19 1.94
C PRO A 161 -35.36 4.51 2.56
N ARG A 162 -34.54 5.10 3.43
CA ARG A 162 -34.83 6.41 4.03
C ARG A 162 -34.68 7.54 3.00
N THR A 163 -35.51 8.57 3.09
CA THR A 163 -35.35 9.83 2.34
C THR A 163 -34.21 10.68 2.88
N GLU A 164 -33.93 10.59 4.18
CA GLU A 164 -32.81 11.25 4.86
C GLU A 164 -32.03 10.24 5.70
N TRP A 165 -30.69 10.34 5.71
CA TRP A 165 -29.84 9.39 6.42
C TRP A 165 -28.63 10.07 7.07
N PRO A 166 -28.06 9.47 8.14
CA PRO A 166 -26.86 10.00 8.79
C PRO A 166 -25.66 10.09 7.84
N GLU A 167 -24.75 11.02 8.13
CA GLU A 167 -23.51 11.17 7.38
C GLU A 167 -22.71 9.86 7.36
N GLY A 168 -22.18 9.49 6.19
CA GLY A 168 -21.44 8.25 5.99
C GLY A 168 -22.31 6.97 5.86
N GLN A 169 -23.63 7.09 5.79
CA GLN A 169 -24.54 5.98 5.45
C GLN A 169 -25.19 6.16 4.08
N GLY A 170 -25.79 5.08 3.57
CA GLY A 170 -26.70 5.12 2.44
C GLY A 170 -28.19 5.07 2.87
N PRO A 171 -29.12 5.18 1.92
CA PRO A 171 -30.56 5.15 2.16
C PRO A 171 -31.01 3.92 2.98
N THR A 172 -30.40 2.76 2.72
CA THR A 172 -30.68 1.49 3.40
C THR A 172 -29.70 1.14 4.52
N GLY A 173 -28.57 1.85 4.63
CA GLY A 173 -27.54 1.59 5.65
C GLY A 173 -26.67 0.35 5.39
N ILE A 174 -26.50 -0.07 4.13
CA ILE A 174 -25.58 -1.15 3.73
C ILE A 174 -24.31 -0.59 3.08
N VAL A 175 -23.21 -1.31 3.25
CA VAL A 175 -21.99 -1.16 2.46
C VAL A 175 -21.91 -2.33 1.49
N LEU A 176 -21.83 -2.01 0.20
CA LEU A 176 -21.76 -2.98 -0.88
C LEU A 176 -20.30 -3.30 -1.21
N GLY A 177 -20.04 -4.57 -1.44
CA GLY A 177 -18.81 -5.08 -2.04
C GLY A 177 -19.12 -5.98 -3.23
N ALA A 178 -18.05 -6.56 -3.78
CA ALA A 178 -18.15 -7.65 -4.74
C ALA A 178 -18.01 -8.98 -4.00
N GLU A 179 -18.84 -9.95 -4.37
CA GLU A 179 -18.57 -11.33 -3.97
C GLU A 179 -17.20 -11.74 -4.52
N THR A 180 -16.42 -12.48 -3.74
CA THR A 180 -15.11 -12.95 -4.14
C THR A 180 -15.11 -14.46 -4.30
N ARG A 181 -14.49 -14.97 -5.35
CA ARG A 181 -14.20 -16.39 -5.53
C ARG A 181 -12.71 -16.63 -5.36
N THR A 182 -12.33 -17.79 -4.82
CA THR A 182 -10.93 -18.19 -4.82
C THR A 182 -10.55 -18.68 -6.21
N ALA A 183 -9.60 -18.00 -6.86
CA ALA A 183 -9.05 -18.39 -8.15
C ALA A 183 -7.57 -18.80 -7.98
N THR A 184 -7.18 -19.89 -8.62
CA THR A 184 -5.79 -20.35 -8.69
C THR A 184 -5.26 -20.18 -10.11
N TYR A 185 -4.06 -19.63 -10.23
CA TYR A 185 -3.43 -19.32 -11.51
C TYR A 185 -2.25 -20.27 -11.73
N SER A 186 -2.00 -20.64 -12.99
CA SER A 186 -0.75 -21.32 -13.33
C SER A 186 0.45 -20.40 -13.10
N LEU A 187 1.66 -20.95 -12.89
CA LEU A 187 2.84 -20.13 -12.62
C LEU A 187 3.09 -19.01 -13.66
N PRO A 188 3.01 -19.26 -14.99
CA PRO A 188 3.17 -18.18 -15.98
C PRO A 188 2.08 -17.10 -15.86
N GLN A 189 0.83 -17.51 -15.61
CA GLN A 189 -0.27 -16.57 -15.42
C GLN A 189 -0.11 -15.77 -14.13
N ALA A 190 0.34 -16.39 -13.04
CA ALA A 190 0.61 -15.74 -11.77
C ALA A 190 1.72 -14.69 -11.91
N MET A 191 2.81 -15.01 -12.59
CA MET A 191 3.91 -14.07 -12.87
C MET A 191 3.41 -12.86 -13.65
N TRP A 192 2.63 -13.08 -14.72
CA TRP A 192 2.09 -12.01 -15.54
C TRP A 192 1.06 -11.15 -14.79
N SER A 193 0.12 -11.79 -14.09
CA SER A 193 -0.91 -11.11 -13.31
C SER A 193 -0.30 -10.27 -12.20
N SER A 194 0.80 -10.75 -11.59
CA SER A 194 1.55 -9.99 -10.58
C SER A 194 2.14 -8.70 -11.16
N VAL A 195 2.71 -8.73 -12.38
CA VAL A 195 3.19 -7.51 -13.06
C VAL A 195 2.03 -6.56 -13.34
N GLN A 196 0.88 -7.08 -13.79
CA GLN A 196 -0.30 -6.25 -14.05
C GLN A 196 -0.81 -5.59 -12.77
N VAL A 197 -0.90 -6.32 -11.65
CA VAL A 197 -1.32 -5.77 -10.36
C VAL A 197 -0.35 -4.70 -9.87
N ILE A 198 0.96 -4.93 -9.96
CA ILE A 198 1.96 -3.91 -9.62
C ILE A 198 1.77 -2.66 -10.48
N GLY A 199 1.62 -2.81 -11.80
CA GLY A 199 1.42 -1.70 -12.73
C GLY A 199 0.13 -0.91 -12.44
N ILE A 200 -0.98 -1.60 -12.18
CA ILE A 200 -2.25 -0.99 -11.78
C ILE A 200 -2.05 -0.24 -10.47
N GLN A 201 -1.46 -0.88 -9.44
CA GLN A 201 -1.26 -0.26 -8.14
C GLN A 201 -0.38 1.00 -8.23
N MET A 202 0.72 0.95 -8.99
CA MET A 202 1.58 2.12 -9.21
C MET A 202 0.84 3.23 -9.94
N ARG A 203 0.09 2.91 -11.00
CA ARG A 203 -0.72 3.88 -11.75
C ARG A 203 -1.75 4.54 -10.86
N GLU A 204 -2.52 3.76 -10.11
CA GLU A 204 -3.57 4.27 -9.23
C GLU A 204 -2.97 5.21 -8.18
N THR A 205 -1.85 4.83 -7.55
CA THR A 205 -1.15 5.66 -6.56
C THR A 205 -0.62 6.96 -7.18
N LEU A 206 0.00 6.91 -8.36
CA LEU A 206 0.54 8.09 -9.05
C LEU A 206 -0.56 9.04 -9.54
N MET A 207 -1.74 8.51 -9.87
CA MET A 207 -2.88 9.31 -10.33
C MET A 207 -3.66 9.95 -9.18
N LEU A 208 -3.43 9.56 -7.92
CA LEU A 208 -4.16 10.11 -6.77
C LEU A 208 -4.13 11.66 -6.71
N PRO A 209 -2.98 12.35 -6.83
CA PRO A 209 -2.97 13.81 -6.78
C PRO A 209 -3.78 14.43 -7.92
N ALA A 210 -3.70 13.86 -9.13
CA ALA A 210 -4.45 14.33 -10.28
C ALA A 210 -5.97 14.19 -10.07
N ARG A 211 -6.43 13.10 -9.44
CA ARG A 211 -7.85 12.89 -9.10
C ARG A 211 -8.36 13.87 -8.04
N VAL A 212 -7.53 14.22 -7.07
CA VAL A 212 -7.87 15.25 -6.07
C VAL A 212 -8.02 16.61 -6.73
N VAL A 213 -7.05 17.02 -7.56
CA VAL A 213 -7.10 18.31 -8.28
C VAL A 213 -8.27 18.35 -9.27
N ALA A 214 -8.60 17.23 -9.91
CA ALA A 214 -9.76 17.11 -10.79
C ALA A 214 -11.11 17.07 -10.04
N GLY A 215 -11.13 17.13 -8.71
CA GLY A 215 -12.34 17.09 -7.90
C GLY A 215 -13.05 15.73 -7.86
N GLN A 216 -12.38 14.67 -8.34
CA GLN A 216 -12.92 13.30 -8.32
C GLN A 216 -12.79 12.64 -6.94
N LEU A 217 -11.89 13.14 -6.09
CA LEU A 217 -11.67 12.69 -4.72
C LEU A 217 -11.59 13.91 -3.80
N LYS A 218 -12.18 13.83 -2.61
CA LYS A 218 -12.01 14.88 -1.61
C LYS A 218 -10.63 14.76 -0.98
N ALA A 219 -9.97 15.89 -0.69
CA ALA A 219 -8.69 15.88 0.01
C ALA A 219 -8.76 15.18 1.38
N SER A 220 -9.92 15.22 2.04
CA SER A 220 -10.18 14.49 3.29
C SER A 220 -10.25 12.97 3.14
N GLU A 221 -10.49 12.46 1.93
CA GLU A 221 -10.51 11.02 1.63
C GLU A 221 -9.11 10.49 1.33
N VAL A 222 -8.19 11.35 0.87
CA VAL A 222 -6.79 10.99 0.64
C VAL A 222 -6.00 11.18 1.92
N ARG A 223 -5.96 10.13 2.72
CA ARG A 223 -5.18 10.10 3.96
C ARG A 223 -3.85 9.40 3.75
N PHE A 224 -2.76 10.13 3.98
CA PHE A 224 -1.44 9.53 4.13
C PHE A 224 -1.34 8.87 5.50
N VAL A 225 -0.74 7.68 5.53
CA VAL A 225 -0.65 6.85 6.74
C VAL A 225 0.78 6.93 7.27
N SER A 226 0.94 7.29 8.55
CA SER A 226 2.24 7.28 9.23
C SER A 226 2.64 5.86 9.67
N PRO A 227 3.89 5.65 10.17
CA PRO A 227 4.27 4.36 10.75
C PRO A 227 3.31 3.87 11.86
N VAL A 228 2.70 4.78 12.62
CA VAL A 228 1.71 4.44 13.65
C VAL A 228 0.41 3.94 13.01
N GLY A 229 -0.08 4.61 11.96
CA GLY A 229 -1.24 4.15 11.22
C GLY A 229 -1.02 2.80 10.53
N VAL A 230 0.17 2.57 9.97
CA VAL A 230 0.57 1.28 9.37
C VAL A 230 0.56 0.16 10.40
N LYS A 231 0.97 0.43 11.64
CA LYS A 231 0.84 -0.54 12.75
C LYS A 231 -0.63 -0.88 13.01
N THR A 232 -1.51 0.11 13.13
CA THR A 232 -2.93 -0.13 13.37
C THR A 232 -3.57 -0.95 12.26
N ILE A 233 -3.25 -0.65 11.00
CA ILE A 233 -3.73 -1.44 9.85
C ILE A 233 -3.13 -2.86 9.87
N SER A 234 -1.84 -2.99 10.14
CA SER A 234 -1.18 -4.30 10.29
C SER A 234 -1.85 -5.16 11.36
N ASP A 235 -2.15 -4.58 12.53
CA ASP A 235 -2.78 -5.30 13.64
C ASP A 235 -4.15 -5.86 13.23
N GLU A 236 -4.94 -5.09 12.48
CA GLU A 236 -6.24 -5.53 11.96
C GLU A 236 -6.08 -6.60 10.87
N VAL A 237 -5.15 -6.40 9.94
CA VAL A 237 -4.84 -7.39 8.89
C VAL A 237 -4.41 -8.73 9.50
N VAL A 238 -3.55 -8.72 10.51
CA VAL A 238 -3.12 -9.93 11.22
C VAL A 238 -4.29 -10.61 11.93
N ARG A 239 -5.13 -9.84 12.63
CA ARG A 239 -6.34 -10.38 13.30
C ARG A 239 -7.29 -11.03 12.29
N ARG A 240 -7.51 -10.38 11.14
CA ARG A 240 -8.33 -10.90 10.05
C ARG A 240 -7.76 -12.18 9.46
N SER A 241 -6.46 -12.21 9.20
CA SER A 241 -5.75 -13.42 8.73
C SER A 241 -5.89 -14.59 9.71
N ILE A 242 -5.74 -14.35 11.01
CA ILE A 242 -5.92 -15.39 12.05
C ILE A 242 -7.37 -15.87 12.07
N LYS A 243 -8.34 -14.96 12.04
CA LYS A 243 -9.78 -15.29 12.05
C LYS A 243 -10.20 -16.11 10.84
N ASN A 244 -9.71 -15.74 9.65
CA ASN A 244 -10.04 -16.41 8.40
C ASN A 244 -9.18 -17.65 8.14
N GLN A 245 -8.17 -17.91 8.98
CA GLN A 245 -7.17 -18.97 8.80
C GLN A 245 -6.45 -18.90 7.45
N THR A 246 -6.20 -17.69 6.95
CA THR A 246 -5.48 -17.47 5.68
C THR A 246 -4.31 -16.51 5.88
N ALA A 247 -3.21 -16.75 5.16
CA ALA A 247 -2.08 -15.81 5.12
C ALA A 247 -2.29 -14.71 4.05
N THR A 248 -3.34 -14.79 3.24
CA THR A 248 -3.53 -13.95 2.05
C THR A 248 -3.62 -12.47 2.39
N ASP A 249 -4.34 -12.10 3.46
CA ASP A 249 -4.48 -10.69 3.84
C ASP A 249 -3.13 -10.08 4.26
N VAL A 250 -2.33 -10.80 5.06
CA VAL A 250 -0.99 -10.37 5.48
C VAL A 250 -0.03 -10.29 4.29
N LEU A 251 -0.03 -11.30 3.41
CA LEU A 251 0.81 -11.30 2.22
C LEU A 251 0.43 -10.17 1.26
N GLN A 252 -0.87 -9.94 1.03
CA GLN A 252 -1.35 -8.85 0.19
C GLN A 252 -0.95 -7.49 0.78
N PHE A 253 -1.09 -7.32 2.08
CA PHE A 253 -0.66 -6.10 2.76
C PHE A 253 0.85 -5.89 2.65
N ALA A 254 1.67 -6.93 2.82
CA ALA A 254 3.12 -6.87 2.64
C ALA A 254 3.50 -6.51 1.20
N ALA A 255 2.82 -7.07 0.20
CA ALA A 255 3.01 -6.72 -1.22
C ALA A 255 2.69 -5.24 -1.47
N ILE A 256 1.54 -4.75 -1.00
CA ILE A 256 1.14 -3.34 -1.14
C ILE A 256 2.15 -2.41 -0.48
N LEU A 257 2.60 -2.71 0.75
CA LEU A 257 3.63 -1.91 1.42
C LEU A 257 4.94 -1.91 0.65
N SER A 258 5.34 -3.05 0.08
CA SER A 258 6.56 -3.14 -0.69
C SER A 258 6.47 -2.33 -2.00
N ILE A 259 5.35 -2.38 -2.72
CA ILE A 259 5.10 -1.50 -3.89
C ILE A 259 5.13 -0.03 -3.47
N ALA A 260 4.48 0.32 -2.35
CA ALA A 260 4.45 1.68 -1.84
C ALA A 260 5.87 2.19 -1.53
N LEU A 261 6.69 1.40 -0.84
CA LEU A 261 8.09 1.73 -0.53
C LEU A 261 8.95 1.86 -1.80
N ALA A 262 8.76 0.98 -2.79
CA ALA A 262 9.42 1.11 -4.08
C ALA A 262 9.06 2.42 -4.76
N LEU A 263 7.77 2.74 -4.81
CA LEU A 263 7.27 3.94 -5.47
C LEU A 263 7.74 5.20 -4.75
N THR A 264 7.63 5.25 -3.42
CA THR A 264 8.10 6.40 -2.64
C THR A 264 9.59 6.63 -2.83
N ASN A 265 10.40 5.56 -2.83
CA ASN A 265 11.85 5.69 -3.04
C ASN A 265 12.21 6.10 -4.48
N LEU A 266 11.33 5.88 -5.47
CA LEU A 266 11.51 6.36 -6.84
C LEU A 266 11.01 7.80 -7.05
N LEU A 267 10.25 8.37 -6.12
CA LEU A 267 9.81 9.75 -6.25
C LEU A 267 11.03 10.68 -6.29
N PRO A 268 11.00 11.73 -7.14
CA PRO A 268 12.09 12.71 -7.25
C PRO A 268 12.09 13.69 -6.07
N LEU A 269 12.04 13.16 -4.85
CA LEU A 269 12.08 13.91 -3.60
C LEU A 269 13.50 13.87 -3.02
N PRO A 270 14.02 15.00 -2.54
CA PRO A 270 15.32 14.99 -1.87
C PRO A 270 15.27 14.12 -0.60
N ALA A 271 16.42 13.59 -0.21
CA ALA A 271 16.65 12.51 0.78
C ALA A 271 16.24 11.08 0.37
N LEU A 272 15.49 10.89 -0.71
CA LEU A 272 15.18 9.56 -1.25
C LEU A 272 16.09 9.22 -2.43
N ASP A 273 16.16 7.91 -2.76
CA ASP A 273 16.97 7.39 -3.87
C ASP A 273 16.59 8.06 -5.21
N GLY A 274 15.29 8.28 -5.45
CA GLY A 274 14.74 8.92 -6.64
C GLY A 274 15.20 10.37 -6.81
N GLY A 275 15.47 11.09 -5.71
CA GLY A 275 16.10 12.41 -5.75
C GLY A 275 17.53 12.35 -6.28
N ARG A 276 18.34 11.38 -5.80
CA ARG A 276 19.72 11.17 -6.28
C ARG A 276 19.72 10.69 -7.74
N ILE A 277 18.79 9.79 -8.09
CA ILE A 277 18.59 9.33 -9.47
C ILE A 277 18.29 10.53 -10.38
N LEU A 278 17.40 11.43 -9.97
CA LEU A 278 17.10 12.65 -10.73
C LEU A 278 18.35 13.49 -10.97
N PHE A 279 19.22 13.66 -9.96
CA PHE A 279 20.49 14.38 -10.14
C PHE A 279 21.43 13.69 -11.12
N VAL A 280 21.54 12.36 -11.09
CA VAL A 280 22.31 11.58 -12.07
C VAL A 280 21.73 11.74 -13.48
N LEU A 281 20.41 11.76 -13.63
CA LEU A 281 19.74 11.98 -14.92
C LEU A 281 19.98 13.41 -15.44
N ILE A 282 19.89 14.42 -14.57
CA ILE A 282 20.22 15.82 -14.92
C ILE A 282 21.68 15.94 -15.35
N GLU A 283 22.61 15.29 -14.65
CA GLU A 283 24.03 15.24 -15.03
C GLU A 283 24.24 14.52 -16.36
N ALA A 284 23.46 13.48 -16.67
CA ALA A 284 23.52 12.78 -17.96
C ALA A 284 23.15 13.73 -19.11
N VAL A 285 22.09 14.53 -18.95
CA VAL A 285 21.63 15.50 -19.94
C VAL A 285 22.57 16.71 -20.06
N ARG A 286 23.02 17.28 -18.93
CA ARG A 286 23.88 18.47 -18.92
C ARG A 286 25.35 18.20 -19.25
N GLY A 287 25.76 16.93 -19.23
CA GLY A 287 27.15 16.52 -19.42
C GLY A 287 28.10 16.86 -18.26
N LYS A 288 27.71 17.73 -17.32
CA LYS A 288 28.51 18.18 -16.16
C LYS A 288 27.82 17.84 -14.84
N ARG A 289 28.60 17.39 -13.85
CA ARG A 289 28.12 17.07 -12.49
C ARG A 289 27.75 18.36 -11.75
N LEU A 290 26.66 18.31 -10.97
CA LEU A 290 26.31 19.35 -10.02
C LEU A 290 27.30 19.35 -8.85
N ALA A 291 27.55 20.52 -8.27
CA ALA A 291 28.45 20.64 -7.12
C ALA A 291 27.95 19.71 -5.98
N PRO A 292 28.76 18.73 -5.52
CA PRO A 292 28.37 17.76 -4.50
C PRO A 292 27.86 18.41 -3.21
N GLU A 293 28.38 19.59 -2.86
CA GLU A 293 27.96 20.36 -1.69
C GLU A 293 26.51 20.85 -1.82
N ARG A 294 26.09 21.23 -3.04
CA ARG A 294 24.71 21.67 -3.31
C ARG A 294 23.74 20.51 -3.32
N GLU A 295 24.14 19.38 -3.88
CA GLU A 295 23.36 18.14 -3.85
C GLU A 295 23.14 17.69 -2.39
N GLY A 296 24.21 17.62 -1.59
CA GLY A 296 24.14 17.28 -0.18
C GLY A 296 23.24 18.22 0.63
N MET A 297 23.31 19.53 0.39
CA MET A 297 22.43 20.50 1.06
C MET A 297 20.95 20.30 0.70
N VAL A 298 20.65 20.06 -0.58
CA VAL A 298 19.27 19.79 -1.02
C VAL A 298 18.73 18.51 -0.39
N HIS A 299 19.54 17.45 -0.32
CA HIS A 299 19.16 16.21 0.35
C HIS A 299 18.97 16.40 1.87
N LEU A 300 19.84 17.17 2.53
CA LEU A 300 19.71 17.48 3.96
C LEU A 300 18.42 18.26 4.25
N MET A 301 18.13 19.29 3.46
CA MET A 301 16.89 20.08 3.61
C MET A 301 15.65 19.21 3.36
N GLY A 302 15.68 18.34 2.35
CA GLY A 302 14.60 17.39 2.11
C GLY A 302 14.41 16.39 3.24
N MET A 303 15.50 15.86 3.80
CA MET A 303 15.43 14.95 4.94
C MET A 303 14.77 15.62 6.14
N PHE A 304 15.17 16.85 6.45
CA PHE A 304 14.55 17.63 7.51
C PHE A 304 13.06 17.87 7.26
N ALA A 305 12.68 18.22 6.02
CA ALA A 305 11.29 18.41 5.63
C ALA A 305 10.47 17.10 5.74
N LEU A 306 11.02 15.97 5.30
CA LEU A 306 10.38 14.66 5.39
C LEU A 306 10.23 14.20 6.84
N LEU A 307 11.24 14.38 7.69
CA LEU A 307 11.15 14.07 9.12
C LEU A 307 10.11 14.94 9.81
N THR A 308 10.06 16.23 9.49
CA THR A 308 9.03 17.15 10.01
C THR A 308 7.64 16.71 9.58
N LEU A 309 7.46 16.40 8.29
CA LEU A 309 6.20 15.88 7.76
C LEU A 309 5.81 14.57 8.45
N MET A 310 6.76 13.66 8.67
CA MET A 310 6.52 12.39 9.38
C MET A 310 6.03 12.63 10.80
N VAL A 311 6.62 13.57 11.54
CA VAL A 311 6.15 13.94 12.89
C VAL A 311 4.72 14.49 12.83
N VAL A 312 4.42 15.37 11.88
CA VAL A 312 3.07 15.92 11.69
C VAL A 312 2.07 14.80 11.37
N MET A 313 2.43 13.86 10.50
CA MET A 313 1.58 12.70 10.16
C MET A 313 1.34 11.79 11.36
N VAL A 314 2.38 11.53 12.17
CA VAL A 314 2.25 10.75 13.40
C VAL A 314 1.31 11.45 14.38
N ILE A 315 1.46 12.76 14.59
CA ILE A 315 0.55 13.53 15.45
C ILE A 315 -0.88 13.45 14.92
N ASN A 316 -1.09 13.63 13.61
CA ASN A 316 -2.41 13.52 13.01
C ASN A 316 -3.00 12.11 13.16
N ASP A 317 -2.20 11.05 13.02
CA ASP A 317 -2.65 9.67 13.22
C ASP A 317 -2.98 9.34 14.68
N VAL A 318 -2.30 9.97 15.64
CA VAL A 318 -2.59 9.84 17.07
C VAL A 318 -3.87 10.60 17.45
N ILE A 319 -4.06 11.82 16.93
CA ILE A 319 -5.25 12.65 17.21
C ILE A 319 -6.48 12.08 16.51
N ASN A 320 -6.34 11.62 15.27
CA ASN A 320 -7.40 11.07 14.44
C ASN A 320 -7.07 9.61 14.07
N PRO A 321 -7.24 8.61 14.95
CA PRO A 321 -6.86 7.23 14.67
C PRO A 321 -7.37 6.71 13.32
N VAL A 322 -6.56 5.89 12.63
CA VAL A 322 -7.02 5.21 11.42
C VAL A 322 -8.14 4.24 11.82
N VAL A 323 -9.35 4.53 11.38
CA VAL A 323 -10.49 3.63 11.56
C VAL A 323 -10.49 2.64 10.41
N VAL A 324 -9.96 1.44 10.66
CA VAL A 324 -10.07 0.32 9.72
C VAL A 324 -11.45 -0.31 9.97
N ARG A 325 -12.38 -0.09 9.04
CA ARG A 325 -13.73 -0.70 9.09
C ARG A 325 -13.74 -2.04 8.36
#